data_AF-A0AAN2DBS1-F1
#
_entry.id   AF-A0AAN2DBS1-F1
#
_cell.length_a   1.000
_cell.length_b   1.000
_cell.length_c   1.000
_cell.angle_alpha   90.00
_cell.angle_beta   90.00
_cell.angle_gamma   90.00
#
_symmetry.space_group_name_H-M   'P 1'
#
loop_
_entity.id
_entity.type
_entity.pdbx_description
1 polymer ?
#
loop_
_entity_poly.entity_id
_entity_poly.type
_entity_poly.pdbx_seq_one_letter_code
_entity_poly.pdbx_strand_id
1 'polypeptide(L)'
;MRTTGEELFWVNACRVLRDIDMQHLDPVHGAAANVVRQCLNTRHRPTYHQQTFLEAESPALLAYLEKLASSGDSAGWRTLRDRIQVHAELLGETDIQPCRRPWLAAIWHALPELAAIGQSILDKPSPPQSVADFEVTIGPADAGSASGNGGDEKGSAGKTGSAGTVAKLKPSARLKLPIVTVILTEAEKKALDLGDDASDADAKNDITPVNPDGTNGPTGPKMPGGFK
;
A
#
# COMPACT_ATOMS: atom_id res chain seq x y z
N MET A 1 4.40 15.32 -28.22
CA MET A 1 5.87 15.33 -28.17
C MET A 1 6.26 14.81 -26.80
N ARG A 2 7.08 13.75 -26.72
CA ARG A 2 7.51 13.21 -25.42
C ARG A 2 8.49 14.18 -24.76
N THR A 3 8.46 14.25 -23.43
CA THR A 3 9.47 15.02 -22.70
C THR A 3 10.78 14.22 -22.67
N THR A 4 11.92 14.90 -22.50
CA THR A 4 13.22 14.20 -22.30
C THR A 4 13.18 13.22 -21.12
N GLY A 5 12.40 13.53 -20.08
CA GLY A 5 12.20 12.64 -18.93
C GLY A 5 11.46 11.36 -19.31
N GLU A 6 10.43 11.45 -20.14
CA GLU A 6 9.67 10.31 -20.63
C GLU A 6 10.52 9.43 -21.57
N GLU A 7 11.36 10.03 -22.42
CA GLU A 7 12.31 9.29 -23.26
C GLU A 7 13.32 8.50 -22.42
N LEU A 8 13.94 9.14 -21.42
CA LEU A 8 14.86 8.48 -20.50
C LEU A 8 14.17 7.36 -19.71
N PHE A 9 12.92 7.55 -19.31
CA PHE A 9 12.13 6.52 -18.64
C PHE A 9 12.01 5.25 -19.50
N TRP A 10 11.60 5.38 -20.76
CA TRP A 10 11.46 4.23 -21.66
C TRP A 10 12.79 3.61 -22.08
N VAL A 11 13.84 4.41 -22.29
CA VAL A 11 15.20 3.89 -22.55
C VAL A 11 15.68 3.04 -21.37
N ASN A 12 15.43 3.48 -20.14
CA ASN A 12 15.78 2.71 -18.95
C ASN A 12 14.96 1.42 -18.85
N ALA A 13 13.66 1.46 -19.18
CA ALA A 13 12.80 0.28 -19.20
C ALA A 13 13.33 -0.79 -20.16
N CYS A 14 13.66 -0.43 -21.41
CA CYS A 14 14.26 -1.35 -22.37
C CYS A 14 15.63 -1.86 -21.92
N ARG A 15 16.45 -1.00 -21.29
CA ARG A 15 17.75 -1.40 -20.75
C ARG A 15 17.59 -2.45 -19.63
N VAL A 16 16.60 -2.30 -18.76
CA VAL A 16 16.29 -3.29 -17.72
C VAL A 16 16.02 -4.65 -18.35
N LEU A 17 15.12 -4.74 -19.34
CA LEU A 17 14.80 -5.99 -20.01
C LEU A 17 16.03 -6.65 -20.65
N ARG A 18 16.92 -5.85 -21.25
CA ARG A 18 18.18 -6.36 -21.79
C ARG A 18 19.11 -6.90 -20.70
N ASP A 19 19.20 -6.22 -19.58
CA ASP A 19 20.12 -6.58 -18.50
C ASP A 19 19.66 -7.83 -17.72
N ILE A 20 18.35 -8.14 -17.75
CA ILE A 20 17.76 -9.37 -17.18
C ILE A 20 17.50 -10.47 -18.23
N ASP A 21 17.98 -10.28 -19.47
CA ASP A 21 17.80 -11.21 -20.59
C ASP A 21 16.33 -11.54 -20.94
N MET A 22 15.46 -10.53 -20.90
CA MET A 22 14.03 -10.62 -21.23
C MET A 22 13.61 -9.59 -22.30
N GLN A 23 14.46 -9.37 -23.31
CA GLN A 23 14.24 -8.37 -24.37
C GLN A 23 12.99 -8.62 -25.23
N HIS A 24 12.46 -9.84 -25.19
CA HIS A 24 11.26 -10.24 -25.91
C HIS A 24 9.96 -9.77 -25.23
N LEU A 25 10.04 -9.28 -23.98
CA LEU A 25 8.89 -8.74 -23.26
C LEU A 25 8.59 -7.29 -23.64
N ASP A 26 7.36 -6.88 -23.39
CA ASP A 26 6.96 -5.48 -23.54
C ASP A 26 7.75 -4.58 -22.57
N PRO A 27 8.29 -3.43 -23.02
CA PRO A 27 8.98 -2.44 -22.18
C PRO A 27 8.27 -2.09 -20.86
N VAL A 28 6.93 -2.18 -20.77
CA VAL A 28 6.20 -1.94 -19.52
C VAL A 28 6.67 -2.85 -18.36
N HIS A 29 7.13 -4.07 -18.66
CA HIS A 29 7.69 -4.97 -17.65
C HIS A 29 9.03 -4.45 -17.10
N GLY A 30 9.90 -3.95 -17.97
CA GLY A 30 11.16 -3.34 -17.57
C GLY A 30 10.94 -2.03 -16.80
N ALA A 31 9.91 -1.26 -17.18
CA ALA A 31 9.50 -0.06 -16.49
C ALA A 31 9.07 -0.37 -15.05
N ALA A 32 8.16 -1.33 -14.84
CA ALA A 32 7.69 -1.71 -13.51
C ALA A 32 8.82 -2.17 -12.58
N ALA A 33 9.71 -3.05 -13.06
CA ALA A 33 10.87 -3.50 -12.29
C ALA A 33 11.83 -2.34 -11.96
N ASN A 34 12.03 -1.40 -12.90
CA ASN A 34 12.86 -0.22 -12.66
C ASN A 34 12.24 0.72 -11.62
N VAL A 35 10.91 0.89 -11.60
CA VAL A 35 10.23 1.71 -10.59
C VAL A 35 10.43 1.11 -9.19
N VAL A 36 10.17 -0.20 -9.02
CA VAL A 36 10.39 -0.88 -7.72
C VAL A 36 11.84 -0.75 -7.28
N ARG A 37 12.81 -0.97 -8.19
CA ARG A 37 14.25 -0.77 -7.90
C ARG A 37 14.54 0.64 -7.39
N GLN A 38 13.98 1.67 -8.03
CA GLN A 38 14.21 3.05 -7.62
C GLN A 38 13.58 3.35 -6.26
N CYS A 39 12.32 2.98 -6.06
CA CYS A 39 11.63 3.12 -4.78
C CYS A 39 12.36 2.38 -3.65
N LEU A 40 12.87 1.18 -3.90
CA LEU A 40 13.65 0.42 -2.91
C LEU A 40 14.95 1.16 -2.52
N ASN A 41 15.64 1.75 -3.50
CA ASN A 41 16.90 2.45 -3.28
C ASN A 41 16.71 3.79 -2.55
N THR A 42 15.67 4.53 -2.91
CA THR A 42 15.41 5.87 -2.35
C THR A 42 14.49 5.85 -1.13
N ARG A 43 13.74 4.77 -0.95
CA ARG A 43 12.65 4.63 0.05
C ARG A 43 11.60 5.73 -0.07
N HIS A 44 11.38 6.20 -1.29
CA HIS A 44 10.43 7.26 -1.61
C HIS A 44 9.34 6.78 -2.56
N ARG A 45 8.27 7.60 -2.63
CA ARG A 45 7.17 7.40 -3.57
C ARG A 45 7.69 7.40 -5.02
N PRO A 46 6.99 6.71 -5.94
CA PRO A 46 7.30 6.85 -7.36
C PRO A 46 7.26 8.33 -7.79
N THR A 47 8.14 8.71 -8.70
CA THR A 47 8.14 10.06 -9.29
C THR A 47 6.93 10.27 -10.19
N TYR A 48 6.61 11.52 -10.56
CA TYR A 48 5.44 11.86 -11.38
C TYR A 48 5.23 10.95 -12.59
N HIS A 49 6.25 10.78 -13.45
CA HIS A 49 6.14 9.91 -14.63
C HIS A 49 5.94 8.43 -14.30
N GLN A 50 6.47 7.97 -13.16
CA GLN A 50 6.31 6.59 -12.70
C GLN A 50 4.93 6.35 -12.10
N GLN A 51 4.38 7.34 -11.38
CA GLN A 51 3.01 7.31 -10.90
C GLN A 51 2.05 7.24 -12.09
N THR A 52 2.15 8.16 -13.05
CA THR A 52 1.30 8.16 -14.25
C THR A 52 1.37 6.83 -15.01
N PHE A 53 2.57 6.25 -15.14
CA PHE A 53 2.75 4.92 -15.72
C PHE A 53 2.03 3.83 -14.91
N LEU A 54 2.25 3.77 -13.60
CA LEU A 54 1.64 2.72 -12.76
C LEU A 54 0.13 2.90 -12.60
N GLU A 55 -0.40 4.12 -12.58
CA GLU A 55 -1.85 4.38 -12.62
C GLU A 55 -2.51 3.75 -13.85
N ALA A 56 -1.83 3.79 -15.00
CA ALA A 56 -2.32 3.18 -16.22
C ALA A 56 -2.13 1.65 -16.23
N GLU A 57 -0.94 1.18 -15.83
CA GLU A 57 -0.51 -0.19 -16.08
C GLU A 57 -0.72 -1.15 -14.91
N SER A 58 -0.55 -0.68 -13.67
CA SER A 58 -0.70 -1.48 -12.45
C SER A 58 -1.03 -0.61 -11.21
N PRO A 59 -2.31 -0.19 -11.05
CA PRO A 59 -2.74 0.58 -9.88
C PRO A 59 -2.45 -0.11 -8.55
N ALA A 60 -2.51 -1.45 -8.53
CA ALA A 60 -2.18 -2.23 -7.36
C ALA A 60 -0.71 -2.07 -6.95
N LEU A 61 0.23 -2.17 -7.90
CA LEU A 61 1.65 -1.94 -7.60
C LEU A 61 1.90 -0.51 -7.13
N LEU A 62 1.20 0.48 -7.70
CA LEU A 62 1.25 1.86 -7.21
C LEU A 62 0.81 1.95 -5.74
N ALA A 63 -0.37 1.41 -5.42
CA ALA A 63 -0.92 1.44 -4.07
C ALA A 63 0.04 0.84 -3.03
N TYR A 64 0.68 -0.28 -3.37
CA TYR A 64 1.70 -0.89 -2.50
C TYR A 64 2.89 0.03 -2.25
N LEU A 65 3.49 0.59 -3.31
CA LEU A 65 4.67 1.46 -3.19
C LEU A 65 4.34 2.77 -2.48
N GLU A 66 3.14 3.34 -2.70
CA GLU A 66 2.69 4.53 -2.01
C GLU A 66 2.40 4.28 -0.55
N LYS A 67 1.79 3.15 -0.19
CA LYS A 67 1.55 2.80 1.22
C LYS A 67 2.87 2.58 1.96
N LEU A 68 3.83 1.86 1.36
CA LEU A 68 5.17 1.70 1.92
C LEU A 68 5.85 3.06 2.16
N ALA A 69 5.85 3.94 1.16
CA ALA A 69 6.46 5.25 1.28
C ALA A 69 5.74 6.17 2.29
N SER A 70 4.41 6.04 2.41
CA SER A 70 3.59 6.84 3.34
C SER A 70 3.74 6.37 4.79
N SER A 71 3.94 5.08 5.02
CA SER A 71 4.11 4.51 6.36
C SER A 71 5.34 5.08 7.09
N GLY A 72 6.36 5.52 6.36
CA GLY A 72 7.65 5.90 6.91
C GLY A 72 8.41 4.75 7.58
N ASP A 73 7.86 3.53 7.55
CA ASP A 73 8.38 2.39 8.28
C ASP A 73 9.54 1.73 7.54
N SER A 74 10.71 1.76 8.16
CA SER A 74 11.90 1.07 7.64
C SER A 74 11.76 -0.46 7.66
N ALA A 75 10.86 -1.02 8.48
CA ALA A 75 10.57 -2.45 8.47
C ALA A 75 9.80 -2.86 7.21
N GLY A 76 8.82 -2.08 6.75
CA GLY A 76 8.12 -2.33 5.48
C GLY A 76 9.06 -2.42 4.28
N TRP A 77 10.02 -1.49 4.16
CA TRP A 77 11.05 -1.54 3.12
C TRP A 77 12.00 -2.73 3.25
N ARG A 78 12.30 -3.18 4.48
CA ARG A 78 13.07 -4.41 4.71
C ARG A 78 12.30 -5.63 4.24
N THR A 79 11.01 -5.75 4.55
CA THR A 79 10.23 -6.90 4.10
C THR A 79 10.11 -6.97 2.57
N LEU A 80 9.97 -5.84 1.88
CA LEU A 80 10.06 -5.79 0.42
C LEU A 80 11.40 -6.37 -0.07
N ARG A 81 12.52 -5.94 0.54
CA ARG A 81 13.84 -6.47 0.20
C ARG A 81 13.94 -7.97 0.46
N ASP A 82 13.44 -8.44 1.59
CA ASP A 82 13.49 -9.85 1.97
C ASP A 82 12.68 -10.72 1.00
N ARG A 83 11.52 -10.25 0.53
CA ARG A 83 10.79 -10.94 -0.54
C ARG A 83 11.59 -11.04 -1.84
N ILE A 84 12.22 -9.94 -2.26
CA ILE A 84 13.07 -9.95 -3.46
C ILE A 84 14.27 -10.90 -3.25
N GLN A 85 14.81 -10.95 -2.04
CA GLN A 85 15.92 -11.83 -1.69
C GLN A 85 15.56 -13.32 -1.86
N VAL A 86 14.36 -13.75 -1.46
CA VAL A 86 13.88 -15.12 -1.70
C VAL A 86 13.88 -15.47 -3.19
N HIS A 87 13.42 -14.55 -4.05
CA HIS A 87 13.48 -14.74 -5.50
C HIS A 87 14.92 -14.78 -6.03
N ALA A 88 15.81 -13.96 -5.49
CA ALA A 88 17.22 -13.95 -5.89
C ALA A 88 17.94 -15.26 -5.53
N GLU A 89 17.65 -15.81 -4.35
CA GLU A 89 18.18 -17.12 -3.90
C GLU A 89 17.66 -18.24 -4.79
N LEU A 90 16.35 -18.28 -5.06
CA LEU A 90 15.74 -19.28 -5.94
C LEU A 90 16.35 -19.26 -7.35
N LEU A 91 16.54 -18.08 -7.94
CA LEU A 91 17.18 -17.94 -9.25
C LEU A 91 18.64 -18.43 -9.23
N GLY A 92 19.35 -18.18 -8.13
CA GLY A 92 20.73 -18.63 -7.95
C GLY A 92 20.86 -20.15 -7.76
N GLU A 93 19.95 -20.78 -7.02
CA GLU A 93 19.96 -22.22 -6.77
C GLU A 93 19.58 -23.04 -8.00
N THR A 94 18.65 -22.53 -8.80
CA THR A 94 18.08 -23.26 -9.94
C THR A 94 18.85 -23.05 -11.24
N ASP A 95 19.82 -22.12 -11.26
CA ASP A 95 20.50 -21.61 -12.47
C ASP A 95 19.51 -21.19 -13.58
N ILE A 96 18.28 -20.86 -13.18
CA ILE A 96 17.25 -20.40 -14.09
C ILE A 96 17.57 -18.95 -14.40
N GLN A 97 18.05 -18.73 -15.63
CA GLN A 97 18.31 -17.43 -16.24
C GLN A 97 19.58 -16.70 -15.74
N PRO A 98 20.77 -17.17 -16.14
CA PRO A 98 22.00 -16.40 -15.95
C PRO A 98 21.89 -15.07 -16.72
N CYS A 99 21.70 -13.97 -15.98
CA CYS A 99 21.59 -12.64 -16.55
C CYS A 99 22.62 -11.68 -15.94
N ARG A 100 22.79 -10.51 -16.56
CA ARG A 100 23.80 -9.52 -16.14
C ARG A 100 23.45 -8.87 -14.80
N ARG A 101 22.17 -8.87 -14.42
CA ARG A 101 21.65 -8.22 -13.22
C ARG A 101 20.67 -9.15 -12.49
N PRO A 102 21.16 -10.17 -11.77
CA PRO A 102 20.30 -11.16 -11.10
C PRO A 102 19.36 -10.55 -10.07
N TRP A 103 19.81 -9.53 -9.32
CA TRP A 103 18.93 -8.80 -8.39
C TRP A 103 17.76 -8.11 -9.09
N LEU A 104 17.98 -7.59 -10.30
CA LEU A 104 16.92 -6.93 -11.07
C LEU A 104 15.94 -7.96 -11.67
N ALA A 105 16.42 -9.14 -12.03
CA ALA A 105 15.57 -10.26 -12.39
C ALA A 105 14.71 -10.69 -11.20
N ALA A 106 15.30 -10.80 -10.00
CA ALA A 106 14.56 -11.11 -8.78
C ALA A 106 13.45 -10.07 -8.49
N ILE A 107 13.73 -8.78 -8.68
CA ILE A 107 12.70 -7.72 -8.60
C ILE A 107 11.57 -7.98 -9.59
N TRP A 108 11.90 -8.33 -10.84
CA TRP A 108 10.91 -8.64 -11.87
C TRP A 108 10.03 -9.84 -11.47
N HIS A 109 10.64 -10.92 -10.95
CA HIS A 109 9.92 -12.11 -10.49
C HIS A 109 9.04 -11.86 -9.26
N ALA A 110 9.39 -10.88 -8.43
CA ALA A 110 8.58 -10.49 -7.28
C ALA A 110 7.37 -9.62 -7.66
N LEU A 111 7.33 -8.98 -8.84
CA LEU A 111 6.25 -8.06 -9.25
C LEU A 111 4.83 -8.61 -9.06
N PRO A 112 4.52 -9.87 -9.40
CA PRO A 112 3.18 -10.44 -9.21
C PRO A 112 2.76 -10.44 -7.74
N GLU A 113 3.68 -10.78 -6.83
CA GLU A 113 3.40 -10.76 -5.39
C GLU A 113 3.16 -9.33 -4.91
N LEU A 114 4.02 -8.39 -5.30
CA LEU A 114 3.88 -6.99 -4.89
C LEU A 114 2.56 -6.39 -5.37
N ALA A 115 2.15 -6.71 -6.59
CA ALA A 115 0.86 -6.32 -7.13
C ALA A 115 -0.30 -6.98 -6.38
N ALA A 116 -0.20 -8.26 -6.01
CA ALA A 116 -1.22 -8.94 -5.22
C ALA A 116 -1.40 -8.30 -3.83
N ILE A 117 -0.29 -7.93 -3.16
CA ILE A 117 -0.32 -7.19 -1.89
C ILE A 117 -0.99 -5.83 -2.09
N GLY A 118 -0.58 -5.11 -3.14
CA GLY A 118 -1.19 -3.83 -3.49
C GLY A 118 -2.69 -3.91 -3.77
N GLN A 119 -3.14 -4.99 -4.39
CA GLN A 119 -4.55 -5.25 -4.63
C GLN A 119 -5.30 -5.44 -3.31
N SER A 120 -4.71 -6.14 -2.33
CA SER A 120 -5.31 -6.28 -1.00
C SER A 120 -5.48 -4.94 -0.26
N ILE A 121 -4.61 -3.96 -0.51
CA ILE A 121 -4.75 -2.59 0.02
C ILE A 121 -5.93 -1.88 -0.64
N LEU A 122 -6.09 -2.03 -1.95
CA LEU A 122 -7.20 -1.43 -2.71
C LEU A 122 -8.56 -2.07 -2.42
N ASP A 123 -8.57 -3.38 -2.12
CA ASP A 123 -9.78 -4.13 -1.84
C ASP A 123 -10.32 -3.87 -0.43
N LYS A 124 -9.49 -3.37 0.50
CA LYS A 124 -9.99 -2.92 1.80
C LYS A 124 -10.92 -1.73 1.62
N PRO A 125 -12.17 -1.79 2.12
CA PRO A 125 -13.02 -0.60 2.13
C PRO A 125 -12.34 0.45 3.00
N SER A 126 -12.04 1.62 2.43
CA SER A 126 -11.69 2.78 3.25
C SER A 126 -12.82 2.98 4.26
N PRO A 127 -12.54 3.09 5.57
CA PRO A 127 -13.58 3.48 6.52
C PRO A 127 -14.20 4.79 6.00
N PRO A 128 -15.53 4.96 6.06
CA PRO A 128 -16.17 6.18 5.59
C PRO A 128 -15.50 7.34 6.33
N GLN A 129 -14.91 8.28 5.56
CA GLN A 129 -14.41 9.54 6.09
C GLN A 129 -15.55 10.14 6.91
N SER A 130 -15.37 10.21 8.22
CA SER A 130 -16.41 10.72 9.10
C SER A 130 -16.63 12.18 8.74
N VAL A 131 -17.89 12.57 8.62
CA VAL A 131 -18.34 13.94 8.30
C VAL A 131 -17.86 15.00 9.31
N ALA A 132 -17.15 14.60 10.36
CA ALA A 132 -16.57 15.48 11.38
C ALA A 132 -15.37 16.31 10.85
N ASP A 133 -14.72 15.91 9.75
CA ASP A 133 -13.61 16.70 9.16
C ASP A 133 -14.10 17.85 8.25
N PHE A 134 -15.41 18.02 8.09
CA PHE A 134 -16.04 19.12 7.34
C PHE A 134 -16.89 20.03 8.25
N GLU A 135 -16.48 20.27 9.49
CA GLU A 135 -17.04 21.39 10.26
C GLU A 135 -16.50 22.72 9.68
N VAL A 136 -17.07 23.12 8.55
CA VAL A 136 -17.00 24.49 8.06
C VAL A 136 -17.58 25.36 9.15
N THR A 137 -16.73 26.13 9.81
CA THR A 137 -17.14 27.24 10.67
C THR A 137 -17.97 28.22 9.83
N ILE A 138 -19.30 28.10 9.89
CA ILE A 138 -20.21 29.11 9.34
C ILE A 138 -20.21 30.27 10.33
N GLY A 139 -19.45 31.32 9.99
CA GLY A 139 -19.63 32.65 10.58
C GLY A 139 -21.00 33.24 10.20
N PRO A 140 -21.59 34.11 11.04
CA PRO A 140 -22.98 34.50 10.90
C PRO A 140 -23.16 35.42 9.68
N ALA A 141 -24.01 35.01 8.74
CA ALA A 141 -24.51 35.86 7.68
C ALA A 141 -25.88 36.39 8.10
N ASP A 142 -25.92 37.69 8.42
CA ASP A 142 -27.14 38.45 8.62
C ASP A 142 -27.70 38.95 7.26
N ALA A 143 -29.00 39.26 7.28
CA ALA A 143 -29.84 39.91 6.29
C ALA A 143 -30.57 39.05 5.22
N GLY A 144 -31.91 39.07 5.29
CA GLY A 144 -32.68 39.72 4.22
C GLY A 144 -33.79 38.93 3.50
N SER A 145 -34.97 38.89 4.12
CA SER A 145 -36.35 38.79 3.59
C SER A 145 -36.64 38.86 2.07
N ALA A 146 -37.51 37.95 1.57
CA ALA A 146 -38.75 38.17 0.77
C ALA A 146 -39.19 36.85 0.08
N SER A 147 -40.31 36.21 0.48
CA SER A 147 -41.68 36.35 -0.05
C SER A 147 -41.89 35.94 -1.52
N GLY A 148 -42.72 34.90 -1.76
CA GLY A 148 -43.23 34.55 -3.10
C GLY A 148 -43.95 33.19 -3.13
N ASN A 149 -45.23 33.22 -3.48
CA ASN A 149 -46.28 32.22 -3.23
C ASN A 149 -46.57 31.31 -4.46
N GLY A 150 -46.92 30.03 -4.22
CA GLY A 150 -48.00 29.32 -4.92
C GLY A 150 -47.69 28.49 -6.18
N GLY A 151 -48.21 27.24 -6.19
CA GLY A 151 -49.05 26.77 -7.30
C GLY A 151 -48.64 25.52 -8.10
N ASP A 152 -49.25 24.40 -7.72
CA ASP A 152 -49.87 23.34 -8.56
C ASP A 152 -49.09 22.38 -9.49
N GLU A 153 -49.21 21.13 -9.05
CA GLU A 153 -49.22 19.81 -9.68
C GLU A 153 -49.98 19.62 -11.01
N LYS A 154 -49.30 19.06 -12.03
CA LYS A 154 -49.74 17.91 -12.88
C LYS A 154 -48.81 17.63 -14.08
N GLY A 155 -48.58 16.34 -14.38
CA GLY A 155 -48.69 15.85 -15.76
C GLY A 155 -47.46 15.22 -16.45
N SER A 156 -47.45 13.89 -16.43
CA SER A 156 -47.32 12.96 -17.59
C SER A 156 -46.03 12.87 -18.45
N ALA A 157 -45.43 11.68 -18.36
CA ALA A 157 -44.91 10.79 -19.41
C ALA A 157 -44.34 11.36 -20.73
N GLY A 158 -43.08 11.02 -21.01
CA GLY A 158 -42.47 11.06 -22.34
C GLY A 158 -41.18 10.25 -22.42
N LYS A 159 -41.24 9.12 -23.12
CA LYS A 159 -40.15 8.15 -23.35
C LYS A 159 -39.31 8.57 -24.57
N THR A 160 -37.99 8.68 -24.41
CA THR A 160 -36.94 8.53 -25.45
C THR A 160 -35.61 8.56 -24.71
N GLY A 161 -34.76 7.54 -24.68
CA GLY A 161 -34.31 6.74 -25.81
C GLY A 161 -33.05 7.36 -26.41
N SER A 162 -31.93 7.39 -25.67
CA SER A 162 -30.61 7.54 -26.29
C SER A 162 -29.57 6.77 -25.50
N ALA A 163 -29.27 5.59 -26.02
CA ALA A 163 -28.16 4.75 -25.62
C ALA A 163 -26.85 5.42 -26.04
N GLY A 164 -26.35 6.33 -25.21
CA GLY A 164 -24.94 6.71 -25.22
C GLY A 164 -24.15 5.61 -24.54
N THR A 165 -23.82 4.55 -25.29
CA THR A 165 -22.72 3.67 -24.88
C THR A 165 -21.46 4.54 -24.90
N VAL A 166 -21.13 5.13 -23.75
CA VAL A 166 -19.75 5.51 -23.46
C VAL A 166 -19.03 4.17 -23.49
N ALA A 167 -18.50 3.82 -24.66
CA ALA A 167 -17.51 2.80 -24.81
C ALA A 167 -16.42 3.21 -23.83
N LYS A 168 -16.43 2.57 -22.66
CA LYS A 168 -15.36 2.66 -21.68
C LYS A 168 -14.12 2.34 -22.49
N LEU A 169 -13.32 3.38 -22.78
CA LEU A 169 -12.06 3.23 -23.48
C LEU A 169 -11.33 2.14 -22.73
N LYS A 170 -11.26 0.97 -23.35
CA LYS A 170 -10.62 -0.21 -22.80
C LYS A 170 -9.20 0.27 -22.47
N PRO A 171 -8.78 0.30 -21.19
CA PRO A 171 -7.41 0.69 -20.89
C PRO A 171 -6.52 -0.27 -21.66
N SER A 172 -5.86 0.26 -22.69
CA SER A 172 -4.95 -0.48 -23.52
C SER A 172 -3.70 -0.71 -22.68
N ALA A 173 -3.26 -1.96 -22.65
CA ALA A 173 -2.20 -2.50 -21.82
C ALA A 173 -2.45 -2.33 -20.31
N ARG A 174 -2.85 -3.42 -19.66
CA ARG A 174 -2.54 -3.61 -18.23
C ARG A 174 -1.29 -4.46 -18.20
N LEU A 175 -0.37 -4.16 -17.29
CA LEU A 175 0.79 -4.99 -17.05
C LEU A 175 0.31 -6.43 -16.79
N LYS A 176 0.71 -7.36 -17.66
CA LYS A 176 0.28 -8.75 -17.57
C LYS A 176 1.14 -9.47 -16.54
N LEU A 177 0.74 -9.40 -15.28
CA LEU A 177 1.33 -10.18 -14.21
C LEU A 177 0.51 -11.46 -13.98
N PRO A 178 1.16 -12.61 -13.72
CA PRO A 178 0.49 -13.79 -13.18
C PRO A 178 -0.33 -13.43 -11.94
N ILE A 179 -1.53 -13.99 -11.80
CA ILE A 179 -2.31 -13.85 -10.57
C ILE A 179 -1.70 -14.80 -9.54
N VAL A 180 -1.28 -14.26 -8.40
CA VAL A 180 -0.72 -15.03 -7.29
C VAL A 180 -1.45 -14.67 -5.99
N THR A 181 -1.62 -15.65 -5.12
CA THR A 181 -2.12 -15.42 -3.76
C THR A 181 -0.92 -15.29 -2.82
N VAL A 182 -0.88 -14.20 -2.05
CA VAL A 182 0.23 -13.91 -1.13
C VAL A 182 -0.25 -13.98 0.30
N ILE A 183 0.48 -14.70 1.15
CA ILE A 183 0.32 -14.64 2.60
C ILE A 183 1.19 -13.50 3.11
N LEU A 184 0.56 -12.52 3.76
CA LEU A 184 1.24 -11.38 4.37
C LEU A 184 1.89 -11.78 5.69
N THR A 185 3.12 -11.35 5.90
CA THR A 185 3.78 -11.45 7.21
C THR A 185 3.15 -10.45 8.19
N GLU A 186 3.28 -10.68 9.50
CA GLU A 186 2.79 -9.75 10.52
C GLU A 186 3.42 -8.36 10.40
N ALA A 187 4.71 -8.30 10.01
CA ALA A 187 5.40 -7.04 9.76
C ALA A 187 4.75 -6.25 8.61
N GLU A 188 4.32 -6.92 7.54
CA GLU A 188 3.63 -6.27 6.42
C GLU A 188 2.21 -5.89 6.78
N LYS A 189 1.49 -6.75 7.50
CA LYS A 189 0.15 -6.39 7.98
C LYS A 189 0.21 -5.13 8.83
N LYS A 190 1.20 -5.00 9.71
CA LYS A 190 1.41 -3.80 10.51
C LYS A 190 1.84 -2.60 9.66
N ALA A 191 2.86 -2.74 8.81
CA ALA A 191 3.40 -1.63 8.02
C ALA A 191 2.38 -1.10 6.98
N LEU A 192 1.53 -1.98 6.47
CA LEU A 192 0.51 -1.65 5.48
C LEU A 192 -0.85 -1.37 6.11
N ASP A 193 -0.95 -1.36 7.45
CA ASP A 193 -2.22 -1.11 8.16
C ASP A 193 -3.33 -2.10 7.72
N LEU A 194 -2.90 -3.34 7.47
CA LEU A 194 -3.73 -4.44 6.98
C LEU A 194 -4.20 -5.40 8.08
N GLY A 195 -3.83 -5.20 9.35
CA GLY A 195 -4.39 -5.93 10.48
C GLY A 195 -5.90 -5.66 10.66
N ASP A 196 -6.62 -6.61 11.27
CA ASP A 196 -7.96 -6.36 11.80
C ASP A 196 -7.81 -5.66 13.16
N ASP A 197 -8.31 -4.44 13.31
CA ASP A 197 -8.38 -3.72 14.59
C ASP A 197 -9.41 -4.32 15.58
N ALA A 198 -9.74 -5.61 15.42
CA ALA A 198 -10.71 -6.29 16.27
C ALA A 198 -10.13 -6.73 17.62
N SER A 199 -8.83 -6.53 17.89
CA SER A 199 -8.17 -7.04 19.10
C SER A 199 -7.75 -5.98 20.12
N ASP A 200 -8.35 -4.78 20.12
CA ASP A 200 -8.05 -3.76 21.15
C ASP A 200 -9.30 -3.16 21.83
N ALA A 201 -10.47 -3.78 21.65
CA ALA A 201 -11.73 -3.30 22.22
C ALA A 201 -12.17 -4.01 23.52
N ASP A 202 -11.44 -5.01 24.04
CA ASP A 202 -11.87 -5.77 25.23
C ASP A 202 -10.75 -6.07 26.25
N ALA A 203 -9.90 -5.09 26.53
CA ALA A 203 -9.06 -5.10 27.73
C ALA A 203 -9.40 -3.92 28.64
N LYS A 204 -10.68 -3.75 28.97
CA LYS A 204 -11.13 -2.83 30.02
C LYS A 204 -11.08 -3.57 31.37
N ASN A 205 -9.96 -3.36 32.06
CA ASN A 205 -9.76 -3.47 33.52
C ASN A 205 -10.85 -4.17 34.34
N ASP A 206 -10.61 -5.42 34.74
CA ASP A 206 -10.91 -5.87 36.10
C ASP A 206 -10.15 -7.17 36.40
N ILE A 207 -9.20 -7.11 37.34
CA ILE A 207 -8.86 -8.15 38.33
C ILE A 207 -7.81 -7.52 39.25
N THR A 208 -8.28 -7.18 40.43
CA THR A 208 -7.59 -6.73 41.63
C THR A 208 -6.43 -7.65 42.03
N PRO A 209 -5.25 -7.13 42.42
CA PRO A 209 -4.29 -7.91 43.18
C PRO A 209 -4.75 -7.96 44.65
N VAL A 210 -5.13 -9.15 45.10
CA VAL A 210 -5.36 -9.45 46.51
C VAL A 210 -4.02 -9.34 47.26
N ASN A 211 -3.86 -8.25 48.02
CA ASN A 211 -2.94 -8.18 49.15
C ASN A 211 -3.57 -8.94 50.34
N PRO A 212 -2.85 -9.86 51.02
CA PRO A 212 -3.15 -10.19 52.39
C PRO A 212 -2.31 -9.31 53.32
N ASP A 213 -2.97 -8.46 54.09
CA ASP A 213 -2.34 -7.66 55.13
C ASP A 213 -2.56 -8.28 56.52
N GLY A 214 -1.50 -8.26 57.33
CA GLY A 214 -1.55 -8.22 58.80
C GLY A 214 -1.48 -9.53 59.60
N THR A 215 -0.30 -9.84 60.18
CA THR A 215 -0.21 -10.11 61.64
C THR A 215 1.22 -9.86 62.19
N ASN A 216 1.31 -9.18 63.34
CA ASN A 216 2.52 -8.69 64.03
C ASN A 216 3.33 -9.77 64.80
N GLY A 217 4.67 -9.78 64.59
CA GLY A 217 5.82 -10.07 65.51
C GLY A 217 5.88 -11.31 66.43
N PRO A 218 7.01 -11.61 67.15
CA PRO A 218 8.33 -10.94 67.17
C PRO A 218 9.59 -11.89 67.20
N THR A 219 10.78 -11.26 67.18
CA THR A 219 12.11 -11.68 67.74
C THR A 219 13.10 -12.48 66.87
N GLY A 220 14.36 -11.99 66.81
CA GLY A 220 15.48 -12.45 65.94
C GLY A 220 16.18 -13.78 66.34
N PRO A 221 17.38 -14.11 65.80
CA PRO A 221 18.60 -13.37 66.15
C PRO A 221 19.68 -13.17 65.04
N LYS A 222 20.35 -12.02 65.14
CA LYS A 222 21.80 -11.70 64.96
C LYS A 222 22.67 -12.67 64.13
N MET A 223 23.12 -12.24 62.94
CA MET A 223 24.32 -12.80 62.30
C MET A 223 25.55 -11.93 62.62
N PRO A 224 26.69 -12.53 63.02
CA PRO A 224 27.92 -11.81 63.29
C PRO A 224 28.71 -11.57 61.99
N GLY A 225 29.29 -10.38 61.87
CA GLY A 225 30.35 -10.11 60.91
C GLY A 225 31.70 -10.64 61.38
N GLY A 226 32.57 -10.97 60.41
CA GLY A 226 34.02 -10.86 60.55
C GLY A 226 34.86 -12.13 60.46
N PHE A 227 35.77 -12.09 59.47
CA PHE A 227 37.16 -12.60 59.42
C PHE A 227 37.44 -13.88 58.61
N LYS A 228 37.97 -13.70 57.39
CA LYS A 228 39.43 -13.64 57.14
C LYS A 228 39.74 -12.85 55.87
#